data_AF-A0A3D5PZ32-F1
#
_entry.id   AF-A0A3D5PZ32-F1
#
_cell.length_a   1.000
_cell.length_b   1.000
_cell.length_c   1.000
_cell.angle_alpha   90.00
_cell.angle_beta   90.00
_cell.angle_gamma   90.00
#
_symmetry.space_group_name_H-M   'P 1'
#
loop_
_entity.id
_entity.type
_entity.pdbx_description
1 polymer ?
#
loop_
_entity_poly.entity_id
_entity_poly.type
_entity_poly.pdbx_seq_one_letter_code
_entity_poly.pdbx_strand_id
1 'polypeptide(L)'
;MEWEVKKIRRMNQKALPEAMAKWSEPLPEDQWARPGEALKQQSKRVLELQKSDPKRPVTEIFAEVAGECSGQDSLRARCGGGRSGGAQ
;
A
#
# COMPACT_ATOMS: atom_id res chain seq x y z
N MET A 1 -22.63 -7.43 -28.59
CA MET A 1 -21.27 -7.65 -28.06
C MET A 1 -20.17 -7.65 -29.12
N GLU A 2 -20.15 -8.53 -30.12
CA GLU A 2 -19.03 -8.55 -31.09
C GLU A 2 -18.81 -7.23 -31.85
N TRP A 3 -19.90 -6.49 -32.11
CA TRP A 3 -19.84 -5.16 -32.73
C TRP A 3 -19.21 -4.10 -31.81
N GLU A 4 -19.39 -4.20 -30.50
CA GLU A 4 -18.79 -3.29 -29.51
C GLU A 4 -17.29 -3.54 -29.40
N VAL A 5 -16.89 -4.82 -29.36
CA VAL A 5 -15.49 -5.23 -29.33
C VAL A 5 -14.75 -4.81 -30.60
N LYS A 6 -15.38 -4.96 -31.78
CA LYS A 6 -14.80 -4.52 -33.07
C LYS A 6 -14.68 -3.00 -33.16
N LYS A 7 -15.62 -2.25 -32.55
CA LYS A 7 -15.59 -0.78 -32.47
C LYS A 7 -14.46 -0.31 -31.55
N ILE A 8 -14.31 -0.91 -30.38
CA ILE A 8 -13.22 -0.63 -29.43
C ILE A 8 -11.87 -0.92 -30.09
N ARG A 9 -11.68 -2.09 -30.73
CA ARG A 9 -10.43 -2.42 -31.45
C ARG A 9 -10.09 -1.39 -32.54
N ARG A 10 -11.07 -0.91 -33.31
CA ARG A 10 -10.87 0.11 -34.35
C ARG A 10 -10.54 1.49 -33.75
N MET A 11 -11.12 1.84 -32.60
CA MET A 11 -10.79 3.06 -31.86
C MET A 11 -9.41 2.98 -31.20
N ASN A 12 -9.00 1.80 -30.74
CA ASN A 12 -7.69 1.55 -30.13
C ASN A 12 -6.55 1.56 -31.16
N GLN A 13 -6.83 1.20 -32.42
CA GLN A 13 -5.88 1.35 -33.54
C GLN A 13 -5.70 2.80 -34.00
N LYS A 14 -6.68 3.68 -33.73
CA LYS A 14 -6.49 5.12 -33.89
C LYS A 14 -5.69 5.59 -32.67
N ALA A 15 -4.64 6.38 -32.90
CA ALA A 15 -3.80 6.91 -31.83
C ALA A 15 -4.65 7.41 -30.65
N LEU A 16 -4.19 7.13 -29.42
CA LEU A 16 -4.84 7.56 -28.19
C LEU A 16 -5.33 9.01 -28.35
N PRO A 17 -6.62 9.30 -28.06
CA PRO A 17 -7.12 10.68 -28.10
C PRO A 17 -6.17 11.58 -27.31
N GLU A 18 -5.92 12.80 -27.80
CA GLU A 18 -4.94 13.73 -27.22
C GLU A 18 -5.18 13.94 -25.70
N ALA A 19 -6.44 13.96 -25.26
CA ALA A 19 -6.80 14.04 -23.85
C ALA A 19 -6.26 12.84 -23.03
N MET A 20 -6.36 11.62 -23.55
CA MET A 20 -5.81 10.43 -22.88
C MET A 20 -4.29 10.45 -22.90
N ALA A 21 -3.67 10.87 -24.01
CA ALA A 21 -2.22 10.99 -24.11
C ALA A 21 -1.68 11.98 -23.07
N LYS A 22 -2.29 13.16 -22.95
CA LYS A 22 -1.96 14.19 -21.95
C LYS A 22 -2.14 13.71 -20.51
N TRP A 23 -3.18 12.92 -20.24
CA TRP A 23 -3.40 12.36 -18.90
C TRP A 23 -2.44 11.23 -18.55
N SER A 24 -1.87 10.57 -19.55
CA SER A 24 -0.84 9.55 -19.35
C SER A 24 0.58 10.12 -19.23
N GLU A 25 0.75 11.43 -19.38
CA GLU A 25 2.05 12.06 -19.15
C GLU A 25 2.42 11.93 -17.66
N PRO A 26 3.67 11.55 -17.34
CA PRO A 26 4.11 11.44 -15.96
C PRO A 26 3.98 12.81 -15.27
N LEU A 27 3.52 12.81 -14.02
CA LEU A 27 3.48 14.04 -13.24
C LEU A 27 4.90 14.57 -13.04
N PRO A 28 5.10 15.90 -13.09
CA PRO A 28 6.37 16.52 -12.73
C PRO A 28 6.80 16.11 -11.32
N GLU A 29 8.11 15.90 -11.10
CA GLU A 29 8.67 15.47 -9.82
C GLU A 29 8.31 16.40 -8.65
N ASP A 30 8.18 17.70 -8.93
CA ASP A 30 7.75 18.70 -7.94
C ASP A 30 6.32 18.47 -7.41
N GLN A 31 5.46 17.83 -8.21
CA GLN A 31 4.09 17.47 -7.85
C GLN A 31 4.00 16.10 -7.16
N TRP A 32 5.13 15.39 -6.99
CA TRP A 32 5.12 14.12 -6.27
C TRP A 32 4.94 14.38 -4.78
N ALA A 33 3.94 13.73 -4.18
CA ALA A 33 3.73 13.80 -2.75
C ALA A 33 4.96 13.22 -2.01
N ARG A 34 5.55 14.00 -1.10
CA ARG A 34 6.62 13.50 -0.25
C ARG A 34 6.04 12.47 0.73
N PRO A 35 6.66 11.28 0.88
CA PRO A 35 6.18 10.29 1.83
C PRO A 35 6.31 10.82 3.27
N GLY A 36 5.26 10.62 4.05
CA GLY A 36 5.24 10.92 5.49
C GLY A 36 6.23 10.06 6.28
N GLU A 37 6.53 10.45 7.52
CA GLU A 37 7.51 9.77 8.35
C GLU A 37 7.13 8.32 8.68
N ALA A 38 5.86 8.05 8.98
CA ALA A 38 5.35 6.69 9.20
C ALA A 38 5.60 5.77 8.00
N LEU A 39 5.38 6.29 6.78
CA LEU A 39 5.55 5.55 5.55
C LEU A 39 7.04 5.26 5.26
N LYS A 40 7.94 6.16 5.66
CA LYS A 40 9.39 5.92 5.62
C LYS A 40 9.80 4.79 6.58
N GLN A 41 9.21 4.69 7.76
CA GLN A 41 9.49 3.59 8.69
C GLN A 41 8.98 2.25 8.16
N GLN A 42 7.77 2.23 7.59
CA GLN A 42 7.23 1.04 6.92
C GLN A 42 8.11 0.59 5.74
N SER A 43 8.60 1.53 4.93
CA SER A 43 9.52 1.23 3.84
C SER A 43 10.81 0.58 4.33
N LYS A 44 11.42 1.10 5.41
CA LYS A 44 12.59 0.46 6.02
C LYS A 44 12.29 -0.97 6.47
N ARG A 45 11.14 -1.18 7.12
CA ARG A 45 10.72 -2.51 7.58
C ARG A 45 10.55 -3.51 6.43
N VAL A 46 9.89 -3.09 5.34
CA VAL A 46 9.75 -3.90 4.11
C VAL A 46 11.12 -4.27 3.54
N LEU A 47 12.05 -3.32 3.48
CA LEU A 47 13.41 -3.57 2.97
C LEU A 47 14.16 -4.58 3.83
N GLU A 48 14.06 -4.52 5.15
CA GLU A 48 14.71 -5.49 6.04
C GLU A 48 14.12 -6.90 5.87
N LEU A 49 12.79 -7.02 5.73
CA LEU A 49 12.13 -8.30 5.47
C LEU A 49 12.51 -8.88 4.11
N GLN A 50 12.57 -8.04 3.08
CA GLN A 50 12.96 -8.44 1.73
C GLN A 50 14.43 -8.85 1.63
N LYS A 51 15.33 -8.20 2.37
CA LYS A 51 16.74 -8.62 2.48
C LYS A 51 16.88 -9.97 3.18
N SER A 52 16.07 -10.20 4.20
CA SER A 52 16.11 -11.44 5.00
C SER A 52 15.57 -12.62 4.20
N ASP A 53 14.49 -12.43 3.44
CA ASP A 53 13.93 -13.44 2.54
C ASP A 53 13.62 -12.83 1.16
N PRO A 54 14.56 -12.93 0.21
CA PRO A 54 14.36 -12.41 -1.15
C PRO A 54 13.43 -13.27 -2.01
N LYS A 55 13.08 -14.49 -1.57
CA LYS A 55 12.18 -15.39 -2.31
C LYS A 55 10.73 -15.23 -1.89
N ARG A 56 10.49 -14.65 -0.71
CA ARG A 56 9.16 -14.36 -0.19
C ARG A 56 8.42 -13.37 -1.11
N PRO A 57 7.14 -13.62 -1.40
CA PRO A 57 6.36 -12.72 -2.26
C PRO A 57 6.19 -11.35 -1.61
N VAL A 58 6.43 -10.31 -2.42
CA VAL A 58 6.36 -8.90 -1.98
C VAL A 58 5.00 -8.53 -1.38
N THR A 59 3.91 -9.14 -1.87
CA THR A 59 2.55 -8.93 -1.36
C THR A 59 2.38 -9.37 0.09
N GLU A 60 2.99 -10.50 0.49
CA GLU A 60 2.96 -10.97 1.88
C GLU A 60 3.78 -10.08 2.81
N ILE A 61 4.94 -9.60 2.33
CA ILE A 61 5.79 -8.69 3.10
C ILE A 61 5.02 -7.39 3.39
N PHE A 62 4.35 -6.81 2.39
CA PHE A 62 3.54 -5.60 2.61
C PHE A 62 2.32 -5.85 3.50
N ALA A 63 1.66 -7.01 3.38
CA ALA A 63 0.54 -7.37 4.24
C ALA A 63 0.97 -7.48 5.72
N GLU A 64 2.13 -8.07 5.98
CA GLU A 64 2.71 -8.15 7.33
C GLU A 64 2.99 -6.75 7.90
N VAL A 65 3.68 -5.88 7.15
CA VAL A 65 4.01 -4.52 7.59
C VAL A 65 2.77 -3.63 7.76
N ALA A 66 1.73 -3.83 6.95
CA ALA A 66 0.45 -3.15 7.11
C ALA A 66 -0.30 -3.61 8.37
N GLY A 67 -0.22 -4.91 8.70
CA GLY A 67 -0.73 -5.46 9.96
C GLY A 67 -0.01 -4.91 11.19
N GLU A 68 1.32 -4.76 11.11
CA GLU A 68 2.14 -4.16 12.18
C GLU A 68 1.74 -2.68 12.46
N CYS A 69 1.35 -1.92 11.44
CA CYS A 69 0.92 -0.52 11.58
C CYS A 69 -0.53 -0.34 12.03
N SER A 70 -1.42 -1.29 11.72
CA SER A 70 -2.82 -1.26 12.19
C SER A 70 -2.99 -1.85 13.60
N GLY A 71 -2.08 -2.75 14.02
CA GLY A 71 -2.13 -3.43 15.31
C GLY A 71 -1.52 -2.67 16.50
N GLN A 72 -0.61 -1.70 16.28
CA GLN A 72 0.01 -0.97 17.39
C GLN A 72 -0.89 0.11 18.02
N ASP A 73 -1.87 0.63 17.28
CA ASP A 73 -2.85 1.58 17.84
C ASP A 73 -3.93 0.87 18.69
N SER A 74 -4.12 -0.44 18.51
CA SER A 74 -5.23 -1.19 19.13
C SER A 74 -4.82 -2.23 20.18
N LEU A 75 -3.56 -2.71 20.22
CA LEU A 75 -3.16 -3.85 21.08
C LEU A 75 -2.24 -3.53 22.26
N ARG A 76 -2.17 -2.27 22.71
CA ARG A 76 -1.67 -1.91 24.06
C ARG A 76 -2.80 -1.59 25.06
N ALA A 77 -4.02 -2.07 24.83
CA ALA A 77 -5.07 -2.12 25.86
C ALA A 77 -4.94 -3.36 26.77
N ARG A 78 -3.71 -3.79 27.07
CA ARG A 78 -3.42 -4.80 28.10
C ARG A 78 -2.81 -4.09 29.31
N CYS A 79 -3.61 -3.28 29.98
CA CYS A 79 -3.43 -2.93 31.40
C CYS A 79 -4.33 -3.92 32.16
N GLY A 80 -3.87 -4.82 33.03
CA GLY A 80 -2.90 -4.64 34.10
C GLY A 80 -3.66 -4.99 35.38
N GLY A 81 -3.41 -6.18 35.93
CA GLY A 81 -4.11 -6.67 37.12
C GLY A 81 -3.86 -5.77 38.34
N GLY A 82 -4.93 -5.45 39.05
CA GLY A 82 -4.89 -4.87 40.39
C GLY A 82 -5.36 -5.91 41.41
N ARG A 83 -4.39 -6.52 42.10
CA ARG A 83 -4.61 -7.31 43.31
C ARG A 83 -4.88 -6.36 44.49
N SER A 84 -6.04 -6.48 45.10
CA SER A 84 -6.37 -6.06 46.48
C SER A 84 -7.47 -7.01 46.94
N GLY A 85 -7.38 -7.82 48.00
CA GLY A 85 -6.76 -7.60 49.29
C GLY A 85 -7.87 -7.32 50.31
N GLY A 86 -8.21 -8.33 51.15
CA GLY A 86 -9.21 -8.29 52.23
C GLY A 86 -10.30 -9.35 52.01
N ALA A 87 -10.28 -10.56 52.58
CA ALA A 87 -10.10 -11.01 53.97
C ALA A 87 -11.21 -10.55 54.93
N GLN A 88 -12.09 -11.52 55.23
CA GLN A 88 -13.16 -11.64 56.24
C GLN A 88 -14.40 -10.77 56.10
#